data_AF-A0A1E5W8J3-F1
#
_entry.id   AF-A0A1E5W8J3-F1
#
_cell.length_a   1.000
_cell.length_b   1.000
_cell.length_c   1.000
_cell.angle_alpha   90.00
_cell.angle_beta   90.00
_cell.angle_gamma   90.00
#
_symmetry.space_group_name_H-M   'P 1'
#
loop_
_entity.id
_entity.type
_entity.pdbx_description
1 polymer ?
#
loop_
_entity_poly.entity_id
_entity_poly.type
_entity_poly.pdbx_seq_one_letter_code
_entity_poly.pdbx_strand_id
1 'polypeptide(L)'
;LQCVYAREVWFRVRNWAGQHILTPDTDATDVEQWWISTLASLPNNQRRSTAAILMYTTWNIWKERNRRAFEDKLLRADQVFKLILEDINLRRQAGGSPTVG
;
A
#
# COMPACT_ATOMS: atom_id res chain seq x y z
N LEU A 1 5.34 10.27 -2.69
CA LEU A 1 4.11 9.49 -3.00
C LEU A 1 2.99 10.35 -3.62
N GLN A 2 3.30 11.55 -4.12
CA GLN A 2 2.30 12.61 -4.31
C GLN A 2 2.01 12.98 -5.78
N CYS A 3 2.68 12.36 -6.76
CA CYS A 3 2.34 12.59 -8.16
C CYS A 3 0.92 12.08 -8.48
N VAL A 4 0.30 12.62 -9.53
CA VAL A 4 -1.07 12.26 -9.97
C VAL A 4 -1.24 10.74 -10.09
N TYR A 5 -0.22 10.06 -10.62
CA TYR A 5 -0.20 8.60 -10.74
C TYR A 5 -0.29 7.88 -9.37
N ALA A 6 0.56 8.28 -8.42
CA ALA A 6 0.57 7.66 -7.09
C ALA A 6 -0.73 7.95 -6.33
N ARG A 7 -1.28 9.16 -6.47
CA ARG A 7 -2.59 9.53 -5.88
C ARG A 7 -3.72 8.64 -6.38
N GLU A 8 -3.74 8.33 -7.68
CA GLU A 8 -4.75 7.44 -8.26
C GLU A 8 -4.63 6.01 -7.72
N VAL A 9 -3.41 5.49 -7.56
CA VAL A 9 -3.19 4.17 -6.94
C VAL A 9 -3.66 4.17 -5.48
N TRP A 10 -3.30 5.19 -4.71
CA TRP A 10 -3.74 5.34 -3.32
C TRP A 10 -5.25 5.45 -3.19
N PHE A 11 -5.91 6.20 -4.08
CA PHE A 11 -7.37 6.32 -4.12
C PHE A 11 -8.04 4.96 -4.32
N ARG A 12 -7.53 4.13 -5.25
CA ARG A 12 -8.04 2.77 -5.50
C ARG A 12 -7.85 1.86 -4.29
N VAL A 13 -6.67 1.88 -3.66
CA VAL A 13 -6.40 1.10 -2.45
C VAL A 13 -7.32 1.52 -1.30
N ARG A 14 -7.50 2.83 -1.08
CA ARG A 14 -8.39 3.36 -0.04
C ARG A 14 -9.84 2.94 -0.25
N ASN A 15 -10.33 3.01 -1.49
CA ASN A 15 -11.69 2.57 -1.82
C ASN A 15 -11.90 1.07 -1.56
N TRP A 16 -10.90 0.25 -1.88
CA TRP A 16 -10.97 -1.19 -1.64
C TRP A 16 -10.87 -1.59 -0.17
N ALA A 17 -9.95 -0.98 0.57
CA ALA A 17 -9.70 -1.35 1.98
C ALA A 17 -10.72 -0.77 2.97
N GLY A 18 -11.66 0.04 2.48
CA GLY A 18 -12.55 0.85 3.30
C GLY A 18 -11.89 2.19 3.68
N GLN A 19 -12.71 3.24 3.84
CA GLN A 19 -12.28 4.64 4.02
C GLN A 19 -11.32 4.92 5.20
N HIS A 20 -11.05 3.92 6.05
CA HIS A 20 -10.25 3.98 7.26
C HIS A 20 -8.74 3.95 7.00
N ILE A 21 -8.28 3.61 5.79
CA ILE A 21 -6.85 3.75 5.46
C ILE A 21 -6.55 5.21 5.19
N LEU A 22 -5.82 5.83 6.11
CA LEU A 22 -5.22 7.14 5.93
C LEU A 22 -4.21 7.05 4.80
N THR A 23 -4.42 7.85 3.75
CA THR A 23 -3.44 8.04 2.68
C THR A 23 -2.43 9.12 3.10
N PRO A 24 -1.19 9.11 2.59
CA PRO A 24 -0.26 10.20 2.87
C PRO A 24 -0.89 11.49 2.37
N ASP A 25 -1.11 12.43 3.29
CA ASP A 25 -1.72 13.71 2.94
C ASP A 25 -0.82 14.46 1.95
N THR A 26 -1.43 15.30 1.14
CA THR A 26 -0.75 16.12 0.15
C THR A 26 0.30 17.05 0.78
N ASP A 27 0.14 17.35 2.07
CA ASP A 27 1.02 18.22 2.87
C ASP A 27 1.93 17.45 3.85
N ALA A 28 1.94 16.12 3.84
CA ALA A 28 2.82 15.33 4.70
C ALA A 28 4.27 15.45 4.21
N THR A 29 5.00 16.43 4.75
CA THR A 29 6.42 16.69 4.47
C THR A 29 7.32 15.52 4.90
N ASP A 30 6.82 14.62 5.75
CA ASP A 30 7.55 13.48 6.30
C ASP A 30 6.71 12.18 6.24
N VAL A 31 7.19 11.23 5.42
CA VAL A 31 6.57 9.90 5.21
C VAL A 31 6.69 9.02 6.46
N GLU A 32 7.77 9.15 7.23
CA GLU A 32 7.98 8.38 8.46
C GLU A 32 6.99 8.83 9.54
N GLN A 33 6.85 10.13 9.74
CA GLN A 33 5.89 10.68 10.70
C GLN A 33 4.44 10.33 10.32
N TRP A 34 4.08 10.43 9.04
CA TRP A 34 2.78 9.98 8.56
C TRP A 34 2.54 8.49 8.82
N TRP A 35 3.54 7.65 8.59
CA TRP A 35 3.44 6.21 8.84
C TRP A 35 3.20 5.89 10.31
N ILE A 36 4.01 6.47 11.19
CA ILE A 36 3.94 6.26 12.64
C ILE A 36 2.59 6.74 13.18
N SER A 37 2.17 7.96 12.83
CA SER A 37 0.89 8.53 13.28
C SER A 37 -0.31 7.72 12.80
N THR A 38 -0.30 7.29 11.53
CA THR A 38 -1.36 6.46 10.95
C THR A 38 -1.53 5.17 11.75
N LEU A 39 -0.44 4.43 12.00
CA LEU A 39 -0.52 3.16 12.73
C LEU A 39 -0.83 3.34 14.22
N ALA A 40 -0.33 4.40 14.85
CA ALA A 40 -0.59 4.69 16.26
C ALA A 40 -2.09 4.92 16.53
N SER A 41 -2.79 5.57 15.59
CA SER A 41 -4.23 5.87 15.70
C SER A 41 -5.15 4.64 15.60
N LEU A 42 -4.63 3.51 15.11
CA LEU A 42 -5.44 2.31 14.84
C LEU A 42 -5.52 1.35 16.03
N PRO A 43 -6.64 0.62 16.19
CA PRO A 43 -6.75 -0.50 17.12
C PRO A 43 -5.69 -1.58 16.84
N ASN A 44 -5.18 -2.23 17.90
CA ASN A 44 -4.10 -3.23 17.80
C ASN A 44 -4.37 -4.36 16.79
N ASN A 45 -5.61 -4.83 16.69
CA ASN A 45 -6.02 -5.88 15.74
C ASN A 45 -5.99 -5.43 14.28
N GLN A 46 -6.00 -4.12 14.00
CA GLN A 46 -5.97 -3.55 12.64
C GLN A 46 -4.58 -3.04 12.24
N ARG A 47 -3.66 -2.81 13.19
CA ARG A 47 -2.32 -2.28 12.91
C ARG A 47 -1.53 -3.15 11.94
N ARG A 48 -1.50 -4.47 12.15
CA ARG A 48 -0.71 -5.40 11.32
C ARG A 48 -1.23 -5.55 9.89
N SER A 49 -2.55 -5.54 9.70
CA SER A 49 -3.14 -5.59 8.37
C SER A 49 -2.94 -4.27 7.63
N THR A 50 -3.16 -3.15 8.31
CA THR A 50 -2.99 -1.81 7.71
C THR A 50 -1.54 -1.54 7.35
N ALA A 51 -0.59 -1.83 8.25
CA ALA A 51 0.83 -1.71 7.96
C ALA A 51 1.22 -2.48 6.69
N ALA A 52 0.71 -3.70 6.50
CA ALA A 52 0.99 -4.45 5.30
C ALA A 52 0.41 -3.80 4.04
N ILE A 53 -0.84 -3.33 4.08
CA ILE A 53 -1.45 -2.64 2.93
C ILE A 53 -0.61 -1.41 2.55
N LEU A 54 -0.19 -0.61 3.53
CA LEU A 54 0.67 0.55 3.28
C LEU A 54 2.05 0.15 2.72
N MET A 55 2.66 -0.93 3.23
CA MET A 55 3.95 -1.45 2.78
C MET A 55 3.87 -1.89 1.31
N TYR A 56 2.92 -2.77 0.98
CA TYR A 56 2.79 -3.30 -0.39
C TYR A 56 2.37 -2.23 -1.39
N THR A 57 1.56 -1.26 -0.97
CA THR A 57 1.19 -0.13 -1.83
C THR A 57 2.41 0.72 -2.15
N THR A 58 3.17 1.12 -1.11
CA THR A 58 4.38 1.93 -1.28
C THR A 58 5.43 1.20 -2.12
N TRP A 59 5.64 -0.08 -1.86
CA TRP A 59 6.54 -0.94 -2.61
C TRP A 59 6.17 -1.04 -4.09
N ASN A 60 4.90 -1.29 -4.42
CA ASN A 60 4.46 -1.40 -5.81
C ASN A 60 4.52 -0.06 -6.56
N ILE A 61 4.24 1.06 -5.88
CA ILE A 61 4.43 2.39 -6.46
C ILE A 61 5.92 2.62 -6.76
N TRP A 62 6.81 2.25 -5.85
CA TRP A 62 8.26 2.36 -6.07
C TRP A 62 8.74 1.46 -7.23
N LYS A 63 8.33 0.18 -7.25
CA LYS A 63 8.61 -0.76 -8.35
C LYS A 63 8.18 -0.20 -9.71
N GLU A 64 6.98 0.37 -9.79
CA GLU A 64 6.49 0.95 -11.03
C GLU A 64 7.30 2.18 -11.47
N ARG A 65 7.72 3.04 -10.53
CA ARG A 65 8.61 4.17 -10.86
C ARG A 65 9.95 3.70 -11.41
N ASN A 66 10.52 2.63 -10.85
CA ASN A 66 11.74 2.04 -11.37
C ASN A 66 11.54 1.42 -12.75
N ARG A 67 10.45 0.68 -12.95
CA ARG A 67 10.11 0.10 -14.26
C ARG A 67 10.04 1.17 -15.36
N ARG A 68 9.44 2.33 -15.05
CA ARG A 68 9.38 3.46 -16.00
C ARG A 68 10.74 4.06 -16.30
N ALA A 69 11.61 4.16 -15.30
CA ALA A 69 12.92 4.78 -15.46
C ALA A 69 13.93 3.85 -16.15
N PHE A 70 13.85 2.53 -15.92
CA PHE A 70 14.88 1.57 -16.32
C PHE A 70 14.44 0.58 -17.41
N GLU A 71 13.15 0.34 -17.58
CA GLU A 71 12.63 -0.64 -18.55
C GLU A 71 11.77 -0.02 -19.67
N ASP A 72 11.52 1.29 -19.62
CA ASP A 72 10.60 2.02 -20.53
C ASP A 72 9.21 1.35 -20.65
N LYS A 73 8.78 0.69 -19.58
CA LYS A 73 7.47 0.04 -19.47
C LYS A 73 6.57 0.83 -18.53
N LEU A 74 5.29 0.87 -18.87
CA LEU A 74 4.27 1.63 -18.16
C LEU A 74 3.09 0.73 -17.84
N LEU A 75 2.78 0.58 -16.55
CA LEU A 75 1.49 0.10 -16.11
C LEU A 75 0.59 1.27 -15.75
N ARG A 76 -0.71 1.10 -16.03
CA ARG A 76 -1.75 1.99 -15.53
C ARG A 76 -1.98 1.76 -14.04
N ALA A 77 -2.58 2.76 -13.38
CA ALA A 77 -2.83 2.71 -11.94
C ALA A 77 -3.75 1.55 -11.55
N ASP A 78 -4.70 1.16 -12.41
CA ASP A 78 -5.57 -0.02 -12.20
C ASP A 78 -4.79 -1.33 -12.23
N GLN A 79 -3.76 -1.43 -13.08
CA GLN A 79 -2.92 -2.63 -13.19
C GLN A 79 -1.99 -2.74 -11.98
N VAL A 80 -1.37 -1.63 -11.53
CA VAL A 80 -0.57 -1.63 -10.30
C VAL A 80 -1.43 -1.91 -9.07
N PHE A 81 -2.66 -1.40 -9.02
CA PHE A 81 -3.60 -1.75 -7.98
C PHE A 81 -3.89 -3.26 -7.92
N LYS A 82 -4.07 -3.93 -9.07
CA LYS A 82 -4.23 -5.40 -9.12
C LYS A 82 -3.01 -6.13 -8.55
N LEU A 83 -1.80 -5.71 -8.91
CA LEU A 83 -0.56 -6.28 -8.36
C LEU A 83 -0.47 -6.12 -6.84
N ILE A 84 -0.91 -4.97 -6.30
CA ILE A 84 -0.97 -4.73 -4.86
C ILE A 84 -1.92 -5.73 -4.19
N LEU A 85 -3.11 -5.96 -4.76
CA LEU A 85 -4.06 -6.93 -4.22
C LEU A 85 -3.51 -8.36 -4.26
N GLU A 86 -2.84 -8.74 -5.35
CA GLU A 86 -2.17 -10.03 -5.49
C GLU A 86 -1.10 -10.22 -4.41
N ASP A 87 -0.19 -9.25 -4.23
CA ASP A 87 0.86 -9.28 -3.21
C ASP A 87 0.27 -9.41 -1.78
N ILE A 88 -0.80 -8.66 -1.48
CA ILE A 88 -1.49 -8.71 -0.17
C ILE A 88 -2.15 -10.09 0.04
N ASN A 89 -2.81 -10.63 -0.99
CA ASN A 89 -3.47 -11.94 -0.93
C ASN A 89 -2.44 -13.06 -0.78
N LEU A 90 -1.33 -13.00 -1.52
CA LEU A 90 -0.23 -13.96 -1.40
C LEU A 90 0.31 -13.99 0.03
N ARG A 91 0.56 -12.82 0.64
CA ARG A 91 0.95 -12.74 2.06
C ARG A 91 -0.08 -13.40 2.97
N ARG A 92 -1.38 -13.15 2.73
CA ARG A 92 -2.45 -13.71 3.56
C ARG A 92 -2.48 -15.24 3.48
N GLN A 93 -2.25 -15.80 2.29
CA GLN A 93 -2.19 -17.24 2.07
C GLN A 93 -0.94 -17.87 2.69
N ALA A 94 0.22 -17.25 2.51
CA ALA A 94 1.48 -17.71 3.10
C ALA A 94 1.48 -17.61 4.65
N GLY A 95 0.68 -16.71 5.21
CA GLY A 95 0.49 -16.55 6.65
C GLY A 95 -0.58 -17.45 7.28
N GLY A 96 -1.01 -18.52 6.60
CA GLY A 96 -1.95 -19.51 7.13
C GLY A 96 -1.54 -20.00 8.52
N SER A 97 -2.53 -20.16 9.41
CA SER A 97 -2.41 -20.39 10.86
C SER A 97 -1.24 -21.28 11.27
N PRO A 98 -0.53 -20.98 12.37
CA PRO A 98 0.37 -21.94 12.96
C PRO A 98 -0.46 -23.18 13.31
N THR A 99 -0.28 -24.25 12.55
CA THR A 99 -0.73 -25.58 12.97
C THR A 99 0.15 -25.92 14.16
N VAL A 100 -0.36 -25.63 15.36
CA VAL A 100 0.10 -26.27 16.58
C VAL A 100 -0.34 -27.72 16.45
N GLY A 101 0.58 -28.57 15.98
CA GLY A 101 0.55 -30.01 16.18
C GLY A 101 1.30 -30.35 17.44
#